data_AF-A0AAF0V763-F1
#
_entry.id   AF-A0AAF0V763-F1
#
_cell.length_a   1.000
_cell.length_b   1.000
_cell.length_c   1.000
_cell.angle_alpha   90.00
_cell.angle_beta   90.00
_cell.angle_gamma   90.00
#
_symmetry.space_group_name_H-M   'P 1'
#
loop_
_entity.id
_entity.type
_entity.pdbx_description
1 polymer ?
#
loop_
_entity_poly.entity_id
_entity_poly.type
_entity_poly.pdbx_seq_one_letter_code
_entity_poly.pdbx_strand_id
1 'polypeptide(L)' 'MFMDFDKAFVKVHHSILYDLFLAANFLNDKEILDMICQEVADRVKGTTPEEIRKEFDIKNDFTPEEEEDIYKDNAWAFE' A
#
# COMPACT_ATOMS: atom_id res chain seq x y z
N MET A 1 -21.60 -8.90 -10.24
CA MET A 1 -21.86 -9.96 -9.25
C MET A 1 -20.59 -10.65 -8.77
N PHE A 2 -19.58 -10.92 -9.62
CA PHE A 2 -18.23 -11.34 -9.14
C PHE A 2 -17.35 -10.18 -8.63
N MET A 3 -17.36 -9.03 -9.32
CA MET A 3 -16.56 -7.84 -8.93
C MET A 3 -16.76 -7.35 -7.49
N ASP A 4 -17.96 -7.46 -6.93
CA ASP A 4 -18.24 -6.98 -5.56
C ASP A 4 -17.63 -7.91 -4.51
N PHE A 5 -17.61 -9.22 -4.80
CA PHE A 5 -16.94 -10.21 -3.97
C PHE A 5 -15.43 -9.97 -4.00
N ASP A 6 -14.85 -9.83 -5.18
CA ASP A 6 -13.39 -9.64 -5.35
C ASP A 6 -12.90 -8.40 -4.60
N LYS A 7 -13.63 -7.29 -4.72
CA LYS A 7 -13.37 -6.05 -3.98
C LYS A 7 -13.52 -6.20 -2.47
N ALA A 8 -14.44 -7.05 -2.00
CA ALA A 8 -14.62 -7.29 -0.58
C ALA A 8 -13.55 -8.27 -0.03
N PHE A 9 -13.10 -9.22 -0.85
CA PHE A 9 -12.15 -10.26 -0.49
C PHE A 9 -10.78 -9.68 -0.10
N VAL A 10 -10.28 -8.69 -0.84
CA VAL A 10 -8.99 -8.03 -0.57
C VAL A 10 -9.08 -6.92 0.50
N LYS A 11 -10.29 -6.53 0.92
CA LYS A 11 -10.51 -5.53 1.97
C LYS A 11 -10.36 -6.13 3.37
N VAL A 12 -9.15 -6.59 3.65
CA VAL A 12 -8.73 -7.18 4.92
C VAL A 12 -7.63 -6.34 5.58
N HIS A 13 -7.30 -6.66 6.83
CA HIS A 13 -6.16 -6.05 7.52
C HIS A 13 -4.85 -6.25 6.72
N HIS A 14 -3.92 -5.29 6.77
CA HIS A 14 -2.69 -5.34 5.96
C HIS A 14 -1.88 -6.63 6.17
N SER A 15 -1.87 -7.18 7.39
CA SER A 15 -1.14 -8.42 7.69
C SER A 15 -1.72 -9.62 6.93
N ILE A 16 -3.05 -9.70 6.81
CA ILE A 16 -3.73 -10.74 6.03
C ILE A 16 -3.48 -10.50 4.54
N LEU A 17 -3.51 -9.25 4.10
CA LEU A 17 -3.24 -8.89 2.71
C LEU A 17 -1.82 -9.30 2.28
N TYR A 18 -0.84 -9.18 3.17
CA TYR A 18 0.52 -9.66 2.97
C TYR A 18 0.61 -11.19 2.88
N ASP A 19 -0.08 -11.92 3.77
CA ASP A 19 -0.11 -13.39 3.70
C ASP A 19 -0.77 -13.88 2.40
N LEU A 20 -1.83 -13.21 1.96
CA LEU A 20 -2.49 -13.47 0.67
C LEU A 20 -1.55 -13.19 -0.51
N PHE A 21 -0.77 -12.11 -0.46
CA PHE A 21 0.21 -11.78 -1.48
C PHE A 21 1.26 -12.90 -1.61
N LEU A 22 1.81 -13.37 -0.49
CA LEU A 22 2.77 -14.47 -0.47
C LEU A 22 2.16 -15.77 -1.03
N ALA A 23 0.94 -16.10 -0.63
CA ALA A 23 0.23 -17.28 -1.11
C ALA A 23 -0.05 -17.21 -2.62
N ALA A 24 -0.55 -16.08 -3.12
CA ALA A 24 -0.82 -15.87 -4.53
C ALA A 24 0.46 -15.94 -5.38
N ASN A 25 1.55 -15.35 -4.89
CA ASN A 25 2.88 -15.46 -5.51
C ASN A 25 3.39 -16.91 -5.54
N PHE A 26 3.26 -17.64 -4.44
CA PHE A 26 3.67 -19.05 -4.37
C PHE A 26 2.87 -19.94 -5.34
N LEU A 27 1.57 -19.71 -5.45
CA LEU A 27 0.68 -20.44 -6.36
C LEU A 27 0.80 -19.98 -7.82
N ASN A 28 1.55 -18.89 -8.08
CA ASN A 28 1.66 -18.22 -9.37
C ASN A 28 0.29 -17.82 -9.95
N ASP A 29 -0.61 -17.37 -9.08
CA ASP A 29 -1.93 -16.86 -9.45
C ASP A 29 -1.86 -15.36 -9.72
N LYS A 30 -1.75 -15.02 -11.00
CA LYS A 30 -1.61 -13.64 -11.45
C LYS A 30 -2.86 -12.80 -11.15
N GLU A 31 -4.06 -13.36 -11.28
CA GLU A 31 -5.29 -12.60 -11.12
C GLU A 31 -5.45 -12.14 -9.66
N ILE A 32 -5.16 -13.04 -8.70
CA ILE A 32 -5.18 -12.68 -7.27
C ILE A 32 -4.07 -11.68 -6.94
N LEU A 33 -2.86 -11.87 -7.48
CA LEU A 33 -1.77 -10.91 -7.30
C LEU A 33 -2.13 -9.51 -7.80
N ASP A 34 -2.69 -9.41 -9.00
CA ASP A 34 -3.08 -8.12 -9.60
C ASP A 34 -4.16 -7.43 -8.74
N MET A 35 -5.12 -8.17 -8.21
CA MET A 35 -6.15 -7.63 -7.30
C MET A 35 -5.57 -7.12 -5.98
N ILE A 36 -4.64 -7.87 -5.37
CA ILE A 36 -3.97 -7.45 -4.13
C ILE A 36 -3.12 -6.20 -4.36
N CYS A 37 -2.34 -6.18 -5.44
CA CYS A 37 -1.53 -5.02 -5.83
C CYS A 37 -2.39 -3.76 -6.03
N GLN A 38 -3.56 -3.90 -6.66
CA GLN A 38 -4.48 -2.79 -6.85
C GLN A 38 -5.04 -2.26 -5.52
N GLU A 39 -5.44 -3.15 -4.60
CA GLU A 39 -5.92 -2.75 -3.27
C GLU A 39 -4.83 -2.03 -2.46
N VAL A 40 -3.57 -2.49 -2.51
CA VAL A 40 -2.45 -1.79 -1.87
C VAL A 40 -2.24 -0.41 -2.50
N ALA A 41 -2.29 -0.30 -3.83
CA ALA A 41 -2.16 0.97 -4.54
C ALA A 41 -3.30 1.94 -4.17
N ASP A 42 -4.53 1.44 -4.06
CA ASP A 42 -5.71 2.23 -3.68
C ASP A 42 -5.61 2.74 -2.23
N ARG A 43 -4.99 2.00 -1.31
CA ARG A 43 -4.73 2.46 0.07
C ARG A 43 -3.65 3.54 0.17
N VAL A 44 -2.66 3.49 -0.72
CA VAL A 44 -1.57 4.48 -0.76
C VAL A 44 -2.03 5.77 -1.45
N LYS A 45 -2.92 5.67 -2.43
CA LYS A 45 -3.36 6.79 -3.24
C LYS A 45 -4.09 7.86 -2.42
N GLY A 46 -3.52 9.06 -2.37
CA GLY A 46 -4.13 10.22 -1.71
C GLY A 46 -3.99 10.23 -0.18
N THR A 47 -3.20 9.30 0.36
CA THR A 47 -2.91 9.13 1.78
C THR A 47 -1.56 9.80 2.08
N THR A 48 -1.41 10.47 3.24
CA THR A 48 -0.14 11.15 3.54
C THR A 48 0.97 10.16 3.88
N PRO A 49 2.26 10.53 3.76
CA PRO A 49 3.37 9.68 4.19
C PRO A 49 3.23 9.19 5.65
N GLU A 50 2.75 10.04 6.55
CA GLU A 50 2.55 9.70 7.97
C GLU A 50 1.42 8.68 8.17
N GLU A 51 0.32 8.84 7.43
CA GLU A 51 -0.80 7.90 7.44
C GLU A 51 -0.41 6.54 6.86
N ILE A 52 0.34 6.52 5.75
CA ILE A 52 0.90 5.29 5.15
C ILE A 52 1.81 4.59 6.17
N ARG A 53 2.72 5.34 6.80
CA ARG A 53 3.63 4.79 7.81
C ARG A 53 2.85 4.15 8.96
N LYS A 54 1.79 4.79 9.44
CA LYS A 54 0.94 4.26 10.50
C LYS A 54 0.17 3.01 10.06
N GLU A 55 -0.44 3.02 8.88
CA GLU A 55 -1.24 1.91 8.36
C GLU A 55 -0.41 0.63 8.19
N PHE A 56 0.84 0.77 7.74
CA PHE A 56 1.74 -0.34 7.46
C PHE A 56 2.78 -0.60 8.56
N ASP A 57 2.65 0.04 9.72
CA ASP A 57 3.59 -0.06 10.85
C ASP A 57 5.07 0.20 10.45
N ILE A 58 5.28 1.18 9.56
CA ILE A 58 6.59 1.58 9.08
C ILE A 58 7.14 2.69 9.97
N LYS A 59 8.30 2.43 10.56
CA LYS A 59 9.04 3.45 11.31
C LYS A 59 9.65 4.48 10.35
N ASN A 60 9.44 5.77 10.62
CA ASN A 60 10.24 6.83 9.99
C ASN A 60 11.67 6.76 10.50
N ASP A 61 12.62 6.52 9.60
CA ASP A 61 14.06 6.44 9.88
C ASP A 61 14.85 7.64 9.34
N PHE A 62 14.18 8.62 8.71
CA PHE A 62 14.80 9.87 8.31
C PHE A 62 15.06 10.78 9.51
N THR A 63 16.15 11.53 9.43
CA THR A 63 16.34 12.72 10.26
C THR A 63 15.40 13.85 9.80
N PRO A 64 15.09 14.84 10.66
CA PRO A 64 14.24 15.96 10.26
C PRO A 64 14.78 16.76 9.06
N GLU A 65 16.11 16.84 8.92
CA GLU A 65 16.76 17.54 7.80
C GLU A 65 16.60 16.76 6.49
N GLU A 66 16.84 15.44 6.50
CA GLU A 66 16.61 14.58 5.33
C GLU A 66 15.14 14.57 4.90
N GLU A 67 14.20 14.53 5.84
CA GLU A 67 12.77 14.58 5.55
C GLU A 67 12.38 15.93 4.92
N GLU A 68 12.91 17.05 5.43
CA GLU A 68 12.68 18.38 4.84
C GLU A 68 13.24 18.48 3.41
N ASP A 69 14.44 17.96 3.17
CA ASP A 69 15.05 17.95 1.84
C ASP A 69 14.26 17.09 0.84
N ILE A 70 13.79 15.90 1.27
CA ILE A 70 12.89 15.06 0.47
C ILE A 70 11.59 15.80 0.16
N TYR A 71 11.01 16.51 1.12
CA TYR A 71 9.79 17.31 0.88
C TYR A 71 10.02 18.45 -0.12
N LYS A 72 11.16 19.15 -0.05
CA LYS A 72 11.53 20.21 -1.01
C LYS A 72 11.72 19.64 -2.42
N ASP A 73 12.45 18.54 -2.55
CA ASP A 73 12.72 17.89 -3.84
C ASP A 73 11.45 17.32 -4.49
N ASN A 74 10.47 16.93 -3.67
CA ASN A 74 9.21 16.35 -4.12
C ASN A 74 8.01 17.31 -3.99
N ALA A 75 8.25 18.63 -3.86
CA ALA A 75 7.18 19.62 -3.71
C ALA A 75 6.13 19.54 -4.83
N TRP A 76 6.56 19.18 -6.05
CA TRP A 76 5.69 18.97 -7.23
C TRP A 76 4.58 17.94 -7.03
N ALA A 77 4.74 17.00 -6.09
CA ALA A 77 3.75 15.96 -5.80
C ALA A 77 2.66 16.43 -4.84
N PHE A 78 2.82 17.62 -4.23
CA PHE A 78 1.92 18.21 -3.25
C PHE A 78 1.27 19.52 -3.73
N GLU A 79 1.53 19.94 -4.98
CA GLU A 79 0.86 21.06 -5.69
C GLU A 79 -0.40 20.59 -6.43
#